data_AF-A0A843EKB8-F1
#
_entry.id   AF-A0A843EKB8-F1
#
_cell.length_a   1.000
_cell.length_b   1.000
_cell.length_c   1.000
_cell.angle_alpha   90.00
_cell.angle_beta   90.00
_cell.angle_gamma   90.00
#
_symmetry.space_group_name_H-M   'P 1'
#
loop_
_entity.id
_entity.type
_entity.pdbx_description
1 polymer ?
#
loop_
_entity_poly.entity_id
_entity_poly.type
_entity_poly.pdbx_seq_one_letter_code
_entity_poly.pdbx_strand_id
1 'polypeptide(L)'
;SLADIYKSKTRTYNRFFLYNVDALKFAYKNEDIGRAYRNFGFFYVEENQLDIAAVFYDFSLNYDFNQQAFRELEYLKSRGIDTEIDTEASREIIESKSIQVGVNPFVLDTLKIICEDLENKRYYTGALYFYRILYDLTKDNLILGKINSIQSRI
;
A
#
# COMPACT_ATOMS: atom_id res chain seq x y z
N SER A 1 -8.61 7.16 8.81
CA SER A 1 -8.98 5.75 9.06
C SER A 1 -9.16 5.54 10.56
N LEU A 2 -9.74 4.41 11.01
CA LEU A 2 -9.87 4.09 12.45
C LEU A 2 -8.50 4.09 13.16
N ALA A 3 -7.46 3.65 12.46
CA ALA A 3 -6.09 3.64 12.96
C ALA A 3 -5.54 5.06 13.23
N ASP A 4 -5.89 6.04 12.39
CA ASP A 4 -5.45 7.44 12.56
C ASP A 4 -6.10 8.09 13.80
N ILE A 5 -7.35 7.76 14.08
CA ILE A 5 -8.05 8.18 15.31
C ILE A 5 -7.38 7.53 16.54
N TYR A 6 -7.02 6.26 16.44
CA TYR A 6 -6.33 5.53 17.50
C TYR A 6 -4.95 6.14 17.83
N LYS A 7 -4.14 6.48 16.81
CA LYS A 7 -2.84 7.19 17.00
C LYS A 7 -2.97 8.42 17.90
N SER A 8 -4.02 9.20 17.73
CA SER A 8 -4.23 10.45 18.48
C SER A 8 -4.56 10.26 19.97
N LYS A 9 -4.84 9.01 20.41
CA LYS A 9 -5.39 8.73 21.74
C LYS A 9 -4.59 7.73 22.58
N THR A 10 -3.54 7.08 22.06
CA THR A 10 -2.84 6.01 22.81
C THR A 10 -1.36 6.25 23.05
N ARG A 11 -0.93 5.89 24.27
CA ARG A 11 0.49 5.85 24.70
C ARG A 11 1.27 4.64 24.18
N THR A 12 0.62 3.64 23.60
CA THR A 12 1.24 2.36 23.20
C THR A 12 1.19 2.17 21.69
N TYR A 13 2.30 2.49 21.02
CA TYR A 13 2.48 2.35 19.58
C TYR A 13 2.47 0.90 19.09
N ASN A 14 2.76 -0.07 19.96
CA ASN A 14 2.71 -1.50 19.64
C ASN A 14 1.34 -1.98 19.13
N ARG A 15 0.22 -1.54 19.71
CA ARG A 15 -1.11 -1.94 19.22
C ARG A 15 -1.43 -1.33 17.87
N PHE A 16 -1.01 -0.09 17.66
CA PHE A 16 -1.16 0.58 16.38
C PHE A 16 -0.39 -0.17 15.28
N PHE A 17 0.83 -0.60 15.57
CA PHE A 17 1.63 -1.43 14.67
C PHE A 17 0.90 -2.73 14.28
N LEU A 18 0.41 -3.49 15.27
CA LEU A 18 -0.27 -4.76 15.01
C LEU A 18 -1.54 -4.58 14.15
N TYR A 19 -2.37 -3.57 14.45
CA TYR A 19 -3.55 -3.28 13.63
C TYR A 19 -3.19 -2.86 12.21
N ASN A 20 -2.08 -2.14 12.03
CA ASN A 20 -1.61 -1.76 10.70
C ASN A 20 -1.10 -2.97 9.90
N VAL A 21 -0.38 -3.89 10.55
CA VAL A 21 0.00 -5.18 9.94
C VAL A 21 -1.24 -5.97 9.52
N ASP A 22 -2.24 -6.08 10.39
CA ASP A 22 -3.47 -6.81 10.06
C ASP A 22 -4.27 -6.14 8.93
N ALA A 23 -4.35 -4.81 8.92
CA ALA A 23 -5.01 -4.07 7.85
C ALA A 23 -4.30 -4.27 6.48
N LEU A 24 -2.96 -4.27 6.47
CA LEU A 24 -2.18 -4.45 5.23
C LEU A 24 -2.44 -5.82 4.58
N LYS A 25 -2.72 -6.87 5.35
CA LYS A 25 -3.03 -8.21 4.82
C LYS A 25 -4.24 -8.23 3.90
N PHE A 26 -5.16 -7.28 4.07
CA PHE A 26 -6.41 -7.19 3.31
C PHE A 26 -6.48 -5.95 2.41
N ALA A 27 -5.41 -5.15 2.36
CA ALA A 27 -5.36 -3.98 1.49
C ALA A 27 -5.35 -4.42 0.02
N TYR A 28 -6.32 -3.92 -0.75
CA TYR A 28 -6.53 -4.28 -2.15
C TYR A 28 -6.43 -3.08 -3.10
N LYS A 29 -6.02 -1.91 -2.59
CA LYS A 29 -5.79 -0.70 -3.37
C LYS A 29 -4.43 -0.11 -3.04
N ASN A 30 -3.81 0.53 -4.04
CA ASN A 30 -2.53 1.19 -3.86
C ASN A 30 -2.57 2.27 -2.77
N GLU A 31 -3.68 3.00 -2.65
CA GLU A 31 -3.85 4.04 -1.62
C GLU A 31 -3.89 3.45 -0.20
N ASP A 32 -4.45 2.25 -0.04
CA ASP A 32 -4.51 1.55 1.26
C ASP A 32 -3.15 0.97 1.62
N ILE A 33 -2.44 0.40 0.64
CA ILE A 33 -1.07 -0.11 0.80
C ILE A 33 -0.10 1.03 1.15
N GLY A 34 -0.12 2.12 0.37
CA GLY A 34 0.68 3.31 0.62
C GLY A 34 0.38 3.92 2.00
N ARG A 35 -0.89 3.99 2.40
CA ARG A 35 -1.27 4.42 3.75
C ARG A 35 -0.68 3.51 4.83
N ALA A 36 -0.70 2.19 4.66
CA ALA A 36 -0.13 1.27 5.61
C ALA A 36 1.39 1.47 5.74
N TYR A 37 2.12 1.72 4.65
CA TYR A 37 3.54 2.04 4.73
C TYR A 37 3.82 3.36 5.44
N ARG A 38 3.07 4.43 5.16
CA ARG A 38 3.17 5.70 5.91
C ARG A 38 2.89 5.53 7.40
N ASN A 39 1.96 4.63 7.74
CA ASN A 39 1.67 4.27 9.12
C ASN A 39 2.86 3.61 9.82
N PHE A 40 3.60 2.72 9.14
CA PHE A 40 4.86 2.19 9.66
C PHE A 40 5.94 3.27 9.76
N GLY A 41 6.04 4.16 8.77
CA GLY A 41 6.96 5.31 8.84
C GLY A 41 6.74 6.14 10.11
N PHE A 42 5.48 6.50 10.39
CA PHE A 42 5.10 7.18 11.63
C PHE A 42 5.50 6.39 12.88
N PHE A 43 5.22 5.08 12.92
CA PHE A 43 5.60 4.23 14.05
C PHE A 43 7.12 4.27 14.30
N TYR A 44 7.94 4.14 13.26
CA TYR A 44 9.39 4.14 13.43
C TYR A 44 9.98 5.51 13.76
N VAL A 45 9.31 6.62 13.38
CA VAL A 45 9.65 7.96 13.90
C VAL A 45 9.47 8.01 15.41
N GLU A 46 8.34 7.53 15.92
CA GLU A 46 8.04 7.52 17.37
C GLU A 46 8.99 6.62 18.16
N GLU A 47 9.48 5.53 17.55
CA GLU A 47 10.50 4.64 18.12
C GLU A 47 11.94 5.16 17.89
N ASN A 48 12.12 6.38 17.39
CA ASN A 48 13.40 7.03 17.08
C ASN A 48 14.32 6.22 16.13
N GLN A 49 13.73 5.37 15.28
CA GLN A 49 14.39 4.59 14.23
C GLN A 49 14.23 5.31 12.89
N LEU A 50 14.89 6.46 12.76
CA LEU A 50 14.65 7.41 11.66
C LEU A 50 15.03 6.86 10.28
N ASP A 51 16.10 6.07 10.17
CA ASP A 51 16.50 5.43 8.91
C ASP A 51 15.42 4.47 8.41
N ILE A 52 14.82 3.70 9.33
CA ILE A 52 13.73 2.77 9.00
C ILE A 52 12.45 3.55 8.67
N ALA A 53 12.19 4.66 9.36
CA ALA A 53 11.07 5.53 9.01
C ALA A 53 11.18 6.07 7.58
N ALA A 54 12.39 6.46 7.15
CA ALA A 54 12.65 6.92 5.78
C ALA A 54 12.31 5.83 4.75
N VAL A 55 12.74 4.58 4.98
CA VAL A 55 12.38 3.41 4.14
C VAL A 55 10.87 3.33 3.95
N PHE A 56 10.10 3.40 5.03
CA PHE A 56 8.64 3.26 4.94
C PHE A 56 7.95 4.43 4.27
N TYR A 57 8.41 5.67 4.49
CA TYR A 57 7.84 6.83 3.81
C TYR A 57 8.16 6.82 2.32
N ASP A 58 9.40 6.55 1.94
CA ASP A 58 9.82 6.48 0.54
C ASP A 58 9.12 5.34 -0.20
N PHE A 59 9.15 4.13 0.37
CA PHE A 59 8.50 2.96 -0.21
C PHE A 59 6.98 3.15 -0.39
N SER A 60 6.34 3.96 0.46
CA SER A 60 4.91 4.27 0.32
C SER A 60 4.57 5.03 -0.96
N LEU A 61 5.51 5.83 -1.48
CA LEU A 61 5.30 6.67 -2.67
C LEU A 61 5.27 5.84 -3.96
N ASN A 62 5.80 4.61 -3.95
CA ASN A 62 5.68 3.66 -5.05
C ASN A 62 4.24 3.20 -5.30
N TYR A 63 3.36 3.33 -4.30
CA TYR A 63 1.95 2.94 -4.40
C TYR A 63 1.05 4.16 -4.61
N ASP A 64 1.21 5.18 -3.77
CA ASP A 64 0.33 6.33 -3.75
C ASP A 64 1.12 7.57 -3.35
N PHE A 65 1.22 8.51 -4.29
CA PHE A 65 1.88 9.79 -4.02
C PHE A 65 1.16 10.54 -2.90
N ASN A 66 1.91 10.90 -1.87
CA ASN A 66 1.36 11.56 -0.71
C ASN A 66 2.23 12.74 -0.26
N GLN A 67 1.63 13.92 -0.27
CA GLN A 67 2.30 15.18 0.11
C GLN A 67 2.81 15.18 1.56
N GLN A 68 2.16 14.47 2.48
CA GLN A 68 2.67 14.38 3.86
C GLN A 68 3.92 13.49 3.90
N ALA A 69 3.91 12.33 3.26
CA ALA A 69 5.10 11.46 3.20
C ALA A 69 6.31 12.18 2.60
N PHE A 70 6.11 12.95 1.53
CA PHE A 70 7.16 13.77 0.95
C PHE A 70 7.74 14.79 1.95
N ARG A 71 6.87 15.48 2.71
CA ARG A 71 7.33 16.41 3.77
C ARG A 71 8.10 15.71 4.89
N GLU A 72 7.67 14.51 5.29
CA GLU A 72 8.39 13.72 6.30
C GLU A 72 9.79 13.33 5.80
N LEU A 73 9.91 12.91 4.53
CA LEU A 73 11.21 12.63 3.92
C LEU A 73 12.10 13.87 3.89
N GLU A 74 11.60 15.02 3.46
CA GLU A 74 12.37 16.28 3.49
C GLU A 74 12.84 16.64 4.91
N TYR A 75 11.98 16.42 5.91
CA TYR A 75 12.36 16.60 7.31
C TYR A 75 13.46 15.63 7.75
N LEU A 76 13.35 14.34 7.43
CA LEU A 76 14.36 13.33 7.74
C LEU A 76 15.70 13.65 7.05
N LYS A 77 15.66 14.04 5.77
CA LYS A 77 16.82 14.48 4.99
C LYS A 77 17.52 15.67 5.65
N SER A 78 16.76 16.65 6.17
CA SER A 78 17.32 17.79 6.91
C SER A 78 18.07 17.40 8.20
N ARG A 79 17.81 16.19 8.73
CA ARG A 79 18.48 15.61 9.90
C ARG A 79 19.67 14.72 9.54
N GLY A 80 20.05 14.66 8.25
CA GLY A 80 21.15 13.84 7.74
C GLY A 80 20.80 12.38 7.52
N ILE A 81 19.52 12.03 7.49
CA ILE A 81 19.04 10.69 7.17
C ILE A 81 19.00 10.52 5.65
N ASP A 82 19.41 9.35 5.16
CA ASP A 82 19.26 9.01 3.75
C ASP A 82 17.79 8.71 3.43
N THR A 83 17.28 9.33 2.38
CA THR A 83 15.86 9.26 1.99
C THR A 83 15.67 8.79 0.55
N GLU A 84 16.76 8.57 -0.18
CA GLU A 84 16.73 8.09 -1.57
C GLU A 84 17.21 6.63 -1.55
N ILE A 85 16.29 5.74 -1.18
CA ILE A 85 16.62 4.36 -0.85
C ILE A 85 16.27 3.47 -2.04
N ASP A 86 17.19 2.59 -2.41
CA ASP A 86 16.90 1.63 -3.47
C ASP A 86 15.66 0.78 -3.13
N THR A 87 14.86 0.46 -4.14
CA THR A 87 13.60 -0.25 -3.95
C THR A 87 13.82 -1.67 -3.43
N GLU A 88 14.88 -2.36 -3.87
CA GLU A 88 15.16 -3.73 -3.42
C GLU A 88 15.71 -3.71 -2.00
N ALA A 89 16.61 -2.77 -1.69
CA ALA A 89 17.08 -2.54 -0.32
C ALA A 89 15.92 -2.23 0.65
N SER A 90 14.94 -1.43 0.21
CA SER A 90 13.73 -1.14 0.99
C SER A 90 12.93 -2.41 1.28
N ARG A 91 12.78 -3.30 0.30
CA ARG A 91 12.07 -4.58 0.46
C ARG A 91 12.75 -5.47 1.48
N GLU A 92 14.06 -5.64 1.40
CA GLU A 92 14.82 -6.45 2.36
C GLU A 92 14.65 -5.94 3.80
N ILE A 93 14.69 -4.61 3.99
CA ILE A 93 14.46 -3.99 5.30
C ILE A 93 13.04 -4.26 5.80
N ILE A 94 12.02 -4.08 4.94
CA ILE A 94 10.61 -4.32 5.30
C ILE A 94 10.39 -5.78 5.69
N GLU A 95 10.93 -6.73 4.93
CA GLU A 95 10.83 -8.16 5.19
C GLU A 95 11.53 -8.55 6.50
N SER A 96 12.70 -7.96 6.80
CA SER A 96 13.40 -8.18 8.07
C SER A 96 12.56 -7.81 9.30
N LYS A 97 11.57 -6.92 9.12
CA LYS A 97 10.61 -6.50 10.16
C LYS A 97 9.34 -7.36 10.19
N SER A 98 9.31 -8.46 9.44
CA SER A 98 8.14 -9.35 9.30
C SER A 98 6.89 -8.61 8.80
N ILE A 99 7.07 -7.60 7.96
CA ILE A 99 5.99 -6.84 7.31
C ILE A 99 5.86 -7.30 5.86
N GLN A 100 4.61 -7.44 5.39
CA GLN A 100 4.31 -7.80 4.01
C GLN A 100 4.82 -6.74 3.02
N VAL A 101 5.43 -7.19 1.92
CA VAL A 101 5.80 -6.36 0.78
C VAL A 101 4.69 -6.40 -0.28
N GLY A 102 4.18 -5.24 -0.66
CA GLY A 102 3.13 -5.08 -1.67
C GLY A 102 1.79 -5.69 -1.29
N VAL A 103 1.02 -6.05 -2.31
CA VAL A 103 -0.28 -6.68 -2.16
C VAL A 103 -0.13 -8.15 -1.76
N ASN A 104 -1.00 -8.61 -0.86
CA ASN A 104 -1.01 -10.00 -0.46
C ASN A 104 -1.42 -10.90 -1.65
N PRO A 105 -0.71 -11.99 -1.97
CA PRO A 105 -1.09 -12.91 -3.04
C PRO A 105 -2.53 -13.42 -2.93
N PHE A 106 -3.01 -13.71 -1.71
CA PHE A 106 -4.39 -14.12 -1.47
C PHE A 106 -5.41 -13.06 -1.91
N VAL A 107 -5.13 -11.77 -1.61
CA VAL A 107 -5.99 -10.66 -2.04
C VAL A 107 -5.95 -10.52 -3.56
N LEU A 108 -4.77 -10.66 -4.16
CA LEU A 108 -4.61 -10.58 -5.60
C LEU A 108 -5.39 -11.67 -6.34
N ASP A 109 -5.35 -12.91 -5.86
CA ASP A 109 -6.10 -14.02 -6.44
C ASP A 109 -7.60 -13.87 -6.21
N THR A 110 -8.01 -13.37 -5.03
CA THR A 110 -9.41 -13.06 -4.75
C THR A 110 -9.95 -11.98 -5.70
N LEU A 111 -9.17 -10.94 -6.01
CA LEU A 111 -9.53 -9.92 -6.99
C LEU A 111 -9.76 -10.52 -8.39
N LYS A 112 -8.88 -11.41 -8.84
CA LYS A 112 -9.05 -12.10 -10.14
C LYS A 112 -10.37 -12.87 -10.19
N ILE A 113 -10.68 -13.63 -9.14
CA ILE A 113 -11.93 -14.39 -9.03
C ILE A 113 -13.15 -13.46 -9.10
N ILE A 114 -13.14 -12.34 -8.38
CA ILE A 114 -14.22 -11.35 -8.39
C ILE A 114 -14.41 -10.76 -9.78
N CYS A 115 -13.32 -10.39 -10.46
CA CYS A 115 -13.36 -9.86 -11.82
C CYS A 115 -14.03 -10.83 -12.79
N GLU A 116 -13.60 -12.11 -12.77
CA GLU A 116 -14.13 -13.16 -13.64
C GLU A 116 -15.60 -13.47 -13.35
N ASP A 117 -15.99 -13.56 -12.07
CA ASP A 117 -17.39 -13.81 -11.68
C ASP A 117 -18.33 -12.70 -12.16
N LEU A 118 -17.94 -11.43 -11.97
CA LEU A 118 -18.71 -10.28 -12.43
C LEU A 118 -18.79 -10.20 -13.96
N GLU A 119 -17.70 -10.48 -14.67
CA GLU A 119 -17.67 -10.55 -16.13
C GLU A 119 -18.63 -11.64 -16.65
N ASN A 120 -18.57 -12.84 -16.06
CA ASN A 120 -19.43 -13.98 -16.42
C ASN A 120 -20.91 -13.70 -16.17
N LYS A 121 -21.23 -12.97 -15.09
CA LYS A 121 -22.59 -12.49 -14.77
C LYS A 121 -23.03 -11.29 -15.61
N ARG A 122 -22.17 -10.78 -16.51
CA ARG A 122 -22.40 -9.59 -17.34
C ARG A 122 -22.61 -8.30 -16.53
N TYR A 123 -22.11 -8.27 -15.29
CA TYR A 123 -22.10 -7.08 -14.44
C TYR A 123 -20.89 -6.21 -14.79
N TYR A 124 -20.90 -5.68 -16.02
CA TYR A 124 -19.74 -5.04 -16.64
C TYR A 124 -19.21 -3.82 -15.87
N THR A 125 -20.08 -2.98 -15.31
CA THR A 125 -19.64 -1.83 -14.49
C THR A 125 -18.87 -2.27 -13.25
N GLY A 126 -19.33 -3.33 -12.58
CA GLY A 126 -18.65 -3.91 -11.42
C GLY A 126 -17.33 -4.57 -11.81
N ALA A 127 -17.35 -5.39 -12.87
CA ALA A 127 -16.14 -6.02 -13.40
C ALA A 127 -15.08 -4.98 -13.78
N LEU A 128 -15.48 -3.91 -14.47
CA LEU A 128 -14.60 -2.82 -14.87
C LEU A 128 -13.95 -2.13 -13.67
N TYR A 129 -14.70 -1.90 -12.60
CA TYR A 129 -14.17 -1.33 -11.36
C TYR A 129 -13.05 -2.19 -10.76
N PHE A 130 -13.28 -3.50 -10.60
CA PHE A 130 -12.28 -4.39 -10.01
C PHE A 130 -11.10 -4.67 -10.95
N TYR A 131 -11.33 -4.74 -12.26
CA TYR A 131 -10.23 -4.89 -13.23
C TYR A 131 -9.30 -3.68 -13.23
N ARG A 132 -9.82 -2.46 -13.06
CA ARG A 132 -8.97 -1.26 -12.91
C ARG A 132 -8.09 -1.33 -11.68
N ILE A 133 -8.65 -1.72 -10.54
CA ILE A 133 -7.89 -1.95 -9.30
C ILE A 133 -6.80 -3.01 -9.53
N LEU A 134 -7.16 -4.13 -10.14
CA LEU A 134 -6.24 -5.23 -10.41
C LEU A 134 -5.10 -4.80 -11.36
N TYR A 135 -5.41 -4.01 -12.39
CA TYR A 135 -4.41 -3.40 -13.26
C TYR A 135 -3.53 -2.43 -12.48
N ASP A 136 -4.09 -1.61 -11.60
CA ASP A 136 -3.31 -0.64 -10.84
C ASP A 136 -2.26 -1.30 -9.93
N LEU A 137 -2.58 -2.47 -9.38
CA LEU A 137 -1.68 -3.26 -8.53
C LEU A 137 -0.61 -4.04 -9.31
N THR A 138 -0.91 -4.49 -10.52
CA THR A 138 -0.06 -5.45 -11.27
C THR A 138 0.65 -4.85 -12.48
N LYS A 139 0.07 -3.80 -13.05
CA LYS A 139 0.44 -3.21 -14.35
C LYS A 139 0.45 -4.25 -15.49
N ASP A 140 -0.35 -5.31 -15.38
CA ASP A 140 -0.43 -6.38 -16.38
C ASP A 140 -1.23 -5.95 -17.62
N ASN A 141 -0.60 -6.02 -18.79
CA ASN A 141 -1.20 -5.66 -20.08
C ASN A 141 -2.37 -6.58 -20.48
N LEU A 142 -2.42 -7.83 -20.02
CA LEU A 142 -3.56 -8.71 -20.25
C LEU A 142 -4.82 -8.15 -19.57
N ILE A 143 -4.66 -7.60 -18.37
CA ILE A 143 -5.73 -6.99 -17.60
C ILE A 143 -6.19 -5.68 -18.26
N LEU A 144 -5.25 -4.90 -18.80
CA LEU A 144 -5.59 -3.72 -19.62
C LEU A 144 -6.43 -4.10 -20.86
N GLY A 145 -6.08 -5.20 -21.53
CA GLY A 145 -6.88 -5.74 -22.63
C GLY A 145 -8.32 -6.08 -22.22
N LYS A 146 -8.48 -6.69 -21.04
CA LYS A 146 -9.80 -6.98 -20.44
C LYS A 146 -10.60 -5.71 -20.16
N ILE A 147 -9.98 -4.69 -19.55
CA ILE A 147 -10.60 -3.37 -19.30
C ILE A 147 -11.16 -2.79 -20.60
N ASN A 148 -10.35 -2.74 -21.66
CA ASN A 148 -10.75 -2.19 -22.95
C ASN A 148 -11.89 -2.99 -23.59
N SER A 149 -11.86 -4.32 -23.49
CA SER A 149 -12.93 -5.19 -24.02
C SER A 149 -14.25 -5.06 -23.26
N ILE A 150 -14.23 -4.75 -21.97
CA ILE A 150 -15.46 -4.57 -21.18
C ILE A 150 -16.01 -3.17 -21.42
N GLN A 151 -15.14 -2.16 -21.51
CA GLN A 151 -15.55 -0.77 -21.73
C GLN A 151 -16.26 -0.57 -23.08
N SER A 152 -15.99 -1.38 -24.10
CA SER A 152 -16.72 -1.34 -25.38
C SER A 152 -18.11 -1.97 -25.32
N ARG A 153 -18.49 -2.62 -24.21
CA ARG A 153 -19.78 -3.30 -24.01
C ARG A 153 -20.74 -2.52 -23.10
N ILE A 154 -20.28 -1.39 -22.57
CA ILE A 154 -21.05 -0.44 -21.74
C ILE A 154 -21.40 0.76 -22.61
#